data_AF-A0A972IDD3-F1
#
_entry.id   AF-A0A972IDD3-F1
#
_cell.length_a   1.000
_cell.length_b   1.000
_cell.length_c   1.000
_cell.angle_alpha   90.00
_cell.angle_beta   90.00
_cell.angle_gamma   90.00
#
_symmetry.space_group_name_H-M   'P 1'
#
loop_
_entity.id
_entity.type
_entity.pdbx_description
1 polymer ?
#
loop_
_entity_poly.entity_id
_entity_poly.type
_entity_poly.pdbx_seq_one_letter_code
_entity_poly.pdbx_strand_id
1 'polypeptide(L)'
;MVSKPLFHLLHGVWVIKFCYRNDGQLDQYYVADHHKAIISHEDFDAAAALIEQRAYEKGIQRGSDKYQQRYTFSGKIICGECGDTFRRRSHSSTYTSYVAWVCNTHLVDTSKCSMLYLRDDDIKMAFATMINKLIYCHKLVLKPYLESLQVNTSDETLLRIQHLETLLEQNAEQRETLYKLMGQGYIDQILFTQENNALLTQENEFRSDIEALNRSMTGDTTKVYETERLMHYCERGKLLLEYSEDLFELFVDHIEVYSRQSIGFVLHCGLTFKERI
;
A
#
# COMPACT_ATOMS: atom_id res chain seq x y z
N MET A 1 21.81 -18.52 -7.32
CA MET A 1 22.14 -18.17 -8.72
C MET A 1 23.48 -18.79 -9.07
N VAL A 2 23.52 -19.66 -10.08
CA VAL A 2 24.77 -20.32 -10.54
C VAL A 2 25.54 -19.31 -11.39
N SER A 3 26.74 -18.92 -10.94
CA SER A 3 27.66 -18.04 -11.63
C SER A 3 28.20 -18.73 -12.91
N LYS A 4 28.29 -17.98 -14.02
CA LYS A 4 28.81 -18.48 -15.31
C LYS A 4 30.23 -19.05 -15.12
N PRO A 5 30.55 -20.22 -15.71
CA PRO A 5 31.89 -20.80 -15.59
C PRO A 5 32.92 -19.93 -16.33
N LEU A 6 33.97 -19.54 -15.61
CA LEU A 6 35.19 -18.98 -16.21
C LEU A 6 36.11 -20.13 -16.58
N PHE A 7 36.44 -20.22 -17.86
CA PHE A 7 37.35 -21.22 -18.38
C PHE A 7 38.78 -20.70 -18.34
N HIS A 8 39.69 -21.47 -17.72
CA HIS A 8 41.13 -21.17 -17.74
C HIS A 8 41.91 -22.43 -18.11
N LEU A 9 42.89 -22.28 -19.02
CA LEU A 9 43.83 -23.35 -19.37
C LEU A 9 44.90 -23.46 -18.28
N LEU A 10 45.04 -24.66 -17.70
CA LEU A 10 46.14 -25.04 -16.80
C LEU A 10 46.74 -26.35 -17.31
N HIS A 11 48.04 -26.36 -17.61
CA HIS A 11 48.77 -27.52 -18.13
C HIS A 11 48.10 -28.21 -19.34
N GLY A 12 47.52 -27.44 -20.25
CA GLY A 12 46.92 -27.98 -21.49
C GLY A 12 45.53 -28.61 -21.33
N VAL A 13 44.93 -28.56 -20.13
CA VAL A 13 43.58 -29.06 -19.86
C VAL A 13 42.65 -27.89 -19.50
N TRP A 14 41.45 -27.88 -20.07
CA TRP A 14 40.40 -26.93 -19.72
C TRP A 14 39.81 -27.32 -18.37
N VAL A 15 40.04 -26.51 -17.33
CA VAL A 15 39.50 -26.73 -15.98
C VAL A 15 38.34 -25.75 -15.74
N ILE A 16 37.20 -26.29 -15.31
CA ILE A 16 36.03 -25.48 -14.94
C ILE A 16 36.21 -25.05 -13.49
N LYS A 17 36.40 -23.75 -13.25
CA LYS A 17 36.45 -23.19 -11.91
C LYS A 17 35.07 -22.65 -11.54
N PHE A 18 34.41 -23.32 -10.61
CA PHE A 18 33.15 -22.84 -10.05
C PHE A 18 33.45 -21.78 -8.99
N CYS A 19 32.95 -20.56 -9.19
CA CYS A 19 33.09 -19.48 -8.23
C CYS A 19 31.86 -19.50 -7.31
N TYR A 20 32.02 -20.09 -6.13
CA TYR A 20 30.98 -20.09 -5.10
C TYR A 20 31.09 -18.82 -4.27
N ARG A 21 29.95 -18.31 -3.78
CA ARG A 21 29.94 -17.24 -2.80
C ARG A 21 30.56 -17.79 -1.52
N ASN A 22 31.50 -17.05 -0.94
CA ASN A 22 32.08 -17.42 0.35
C ASN A 22 31.07 -17.04 1.45
N ASP A 23 30.46 -18.05 2.06
CA ASP A 23 29.49 -17.88 3.16
C ASP A 23 30.16 -18.10 4.53
N GLY A 24 31.49 -17.98 4.59
CA GLY A 24 32.30 -18.17 5.79
C GLY A 24 33.26 -19.37 5.72
N GLN A 25 33.41 -20.00 4.56
CA GLN A 25 34.38 -21.09 4.38
C GLN A 25 35.84 -20.59 4.31
N LEU A 26 36.05 -19.31 3.97
CA LEU A 26 37.36 -18.65 3.91
C LEU A 26 37.31 -17.29 4.63
N ASP A 27 38.46 -16.79 5.05
CA ASP A 27 38.58 -15.45 5.65
C ASP A 27 38.14 -14.36 4.67
N GLN A 28 37.42 -13.36 5.20
CA GLN A 28 36.99 -12.17 4.47
C GLN A 28 37.63 -10.94 5.09
N TYR A 29 38.23 -10.10 4.26
CA TYR A 29 38.85 -8.85 4.69
C TYR A 29 38.01 -7.67 4.20
N TYR A 30 37.57 -6.82 5.13
CA TYR A 30 36.88 -5.57 4.83
C TYR A 30 37.91 -4.43 4.80
N VAL A 31 38.01 -3.73 3.67
CA VAL A 31 38.86 -2.55 3.52
C VAL A 31 37.94 -1.33 3.34
N ALA A 32 37.86 -0.50 4.38
CA ALA A 32 37.09 0.74 4.34
C ALA A 32 37.71 1.73 3.35
N ASP A 33 36.87 2.52 2.68
CA ASP A 33 37.24 3.69 1.87
C ASP A 33 38.29 3.45 0.77
N HIS A 34 38.39 2.23 0.24
CA HIS A 34 39.34 1.89 -0.83
C HIS A 34 39.10 2.68 -2.13
N HIS A 35 37.86 3.12 -2.36
CA HIS A 35 37.50 3.95 -3.50
C HIS A 35 36.51 5.02 -3.07
N LYS A 36 36.47 6.13 -3.82
CA LYS A 36 35.49 7.20 -3.60
C LYS A 36 34.09 6.60 -3.70
N ALA A 37 33.32 6.75 -2.63
CA ALA A 37 31.98 6.23 -2.56
C ALA A 37 31.07 6.91 -3.59
N ILE A 38 30.16 6.12 -4.20
CA ILE A 38 29.15 6.61 -5.13
C ILE A 38 28.04 7.36 -4.38
N ILE A 39 27.72 6.89 -3.18
CA ILE A 39 26.75 7.45 -2.24
C ILE A 39 27.39 7.58 -0.86
N SER A 40 26.86 8.47 -0.01
CA SER A 40 27.36 8.59 1.36
C SER A 40 27.03 7.33 2.16
N HIS A 41 27.83 7.06 3.21
CA HIS A 41 27.54 5.95 4.12
C HIS A 41 26.21 6.19 4.87
N GLU A 42 25.92 7.46 5.20
CA GLU A 42 24.66 7.85 5.84
C GLU A 42 23.44 7.51 4.96
N ASP A 43 23.48 7.81 3.66
CA ASP A 43 22.40 7.46 2.73
C ASP A 43 22.26 5.93 2.57
N PHE A 44 23.39 5.21 2.54
CA PHE A 44 23.39 3.75 2.45
C PHE A 44 22.75 3.11 3.70
N ASP A 45 23.13 3.59 4.88
CA ASP A 45 22.60 3.10 6.16
C ASP A 45 21.12 3.47 6.33
N ALA A 46 20.72 4.68 5.94
CA ALA A 46 19.32 5.10 5.94
C ALA A 46 18.46 4.24 4.99
N ALA A 47 18.96 3.95 3.79
CA ALA A 47 18.30 3.05 2.85
C ALA A 47 18.21 1.61 3.41
N ALA A 48 19.27 1.12 4.05
CA ALA A 48 19.28 -0.19 4.69
C ALA A 48 18.25 -0.29 5.83
N ALA A 49 18.13 0.75 6.66
CA ALA A 49 17.14 0.84 7.72
C ALA A 49 15.70 0.83 7.17
N LEU A 50 15.42 1.57 6.09
CA LEU A 50 14.10 1.54 5.44
C LEU A 50 13.77 0.17 4.84
N ILE A 51 14.75 -0.51 4.25
CA ILE A 51 14.57 -1.88 3.73
C ILE A 51 14.23 -2.83 4.87
N GLU A 52 14.90 -2.70 6.02
CA GLU A 52 14.68 -3.54 7.20
C GLU A 52 13.33 -3.27 7.85
N GLN A 53 12.94 -2.01 8.01
CA GLN A 53 11.62 -1.61 8.49
C GLN A 53 10.51 -2.21 7.60
N ARG A 54 10.60 -2.03 6.28
CA ARG A 54 9.63 -2.59 5.32
C ARG A 54 9.60 -4.12 5.32
N ALA A 55 10.72 -4.77 5.66
CA ALA A 55 10.79 -6.22 5.81
C ALA A 55 10.05 -6.66 7.09
N TYR A 56 10.27 -5.95 8.20
CA TYR A 56 9.61 -6.22 9.48
C TYR A 56 8.09 -6.02 9.41
N GLU A 57 7.63 -4.90 8.84
CA GLU A 57 6.20 -4.59 8.62
C GLU A 57 5.49 -5.69 7.82
N LYS A 58 6.23 -6.39 6.95
CA LYS A 58 5.73 -7.48 6.10
C LYS A 58 6.02 -8.88 6.69
N GLY A 59 6.51 -8.97 7.93
CA GLY A 59 6.79 -10.23 8.63
C GLY A 59 7.93 -11.07 8.00
N ILE A 60 8.96 -10.41 7.45
CA ILE A 60 10.03 -11.06 6.68
C ILE A 60 11.31 -11.17 7.50
N GLN A 61 11.84 -12.38 7.64
CA GLN A 61 13.17 -12.64 8.24
C GLN A 61 14.25 -12.68 7.14
N ARG A 62 15.37 -11.96 7.34
CA ARG A 62 16.55 -12.00 6.46
C ARG A 62 17.06 -13.45 6.34
N GLY A 63 17.25 -13.92 5.10
CA GLY A 63 17.75 -15.27 4.80
C GLY A 63 16.67 -16.32 4.49
N SER A 64 15.38 -16.00 4.57
CA SER A 64 14.31 -16.91 4.12
C SER A 64 14.09 -16.82 2.61
N ASP A 65 13.76 -17.93 1.94
CA ASP A 65 13.38 -17.97 0.52
C ASP A 65 12.21 -17.01 0.18
N LYS A 66 11.41 -16.63 1.20
CA LYS A 66 10.37 -15.60 1.11
C LYS A 66 10.90 -14.23 0.69
N TYR A 67 12.17 -13.92 0.93
CA TYR A 67 12.76 -12.61 0.59
C TYR A 67 12.97 -12.42 -0.92
N GLN A 68 13.12 -13.50 -1.69
CA GLN A 68 13.59 -13.42 -3.09
C GLN A 68 12.51 -13.67 -4.16
N GLN A 69 11.27 -14.01 -3.78
CA GLN A 69 10.20 -14.33 -4.72
C GLN A 69 8.94 -13.52 -4.44
N ARG A 70 8.98 -12.21 -4.67
CA ARG A 70 7.78 -11.39 -4.70
C ARG A 70 7.14 -11.52 -6.07
N TYR A 71 5.96 -12.12 -6.11
CA TYR A 71 5.09 -12.14 -7.28
C TYR A 71 4.07 -11.01 -7.12
N THR A 72 3.58 -10.46 -8.23
CA THR A 72 2.72 -9.26 -8.25
C THR A 72 1.51 -9.36 -7.33
N PHE A 73 0.86 -10.54 -7.26
CA PHE A 73 -0.32 -10.73 -6.42
C PHE A 73 -0.02 -11.13 -4.97
N SER A 74 1.25 -11.28 -4.58
CA SER A 74 1.62 -11.68 -3.22
C SER A 74 1.19 -10.62 -2.20
N GLY A 75 0.31 -11.02 -1.28
CA GLY A 75 -0.26 -10.11 -0.27
C GLY A 75 -1.30 -9.13 -0.82
N LYS A 76 -1.67 -9.25 -2.11
CA LYS A 76 -2.66 -8.39 -2.77
C LYS A 76 -4.03 -9.05 -2.93
N ILE A 77 -4.14 -10.36 -2.76
CA ILE A 77 -5.42 -11.09 -2.85
C ILE A 77 -5.94 -11.37 -1.45
N ILE A 78 -7.12 -10.85 -1.15
CA ILE A 78 -7.80 -10.89 0.15
C ILE A 78 -9.04 -11.77 0.04
N CYS A 79 -9.21 -12.69 0.99
CA CYS A 79 -10.37 -13.56 1.07
C CYS A 79 -11.59 -12.81 1.61
N GLY A 80 -12.68 -12.75 0.85
CA GLY A 80 -13.94 -12.16 1.31
C GLY A 80 -14.67 -12.97 2.38
N GLU A 81 -14.28 -14.22 2.63
CA GLU A 81 -14.88 -15.08 3.67
C GLU A 81 -14.17 -14.92 5.02
N CYS A 82 -12.83 -14.97 5.05
CA CYS A 82 -12.06 -14.97 6.30
C CYS A 82 -11.09 -13.79 6.46
N GLY A 83 -10.99 -12.88 5.49
CA GLY A 83 -10.10 -11.72 5.53
C GLY A 83 -8.60 -11.99 5.35
N ASP A 84 -8.16 -13.25 5.49
CA ASP A 84 -6.75 -13.62 5.26
C ASP A 84 -6.36 -13.54 3.76
N THR A 85 -5.05 -13.45 3.51
CA THR A 85 -4.46 -13.36 2.18
C THR A 85 -4.31 -14.71 1.50
N PHE A 86 -4.13 -14.70 0.18
CA PHE A 86 -3.84 -15.90 -0.59
C PHE A 86 -2.34 -16.12 -0.74
N ARG A 87 -1.95 -17.40 -0.75
CA ARG A 87 -0.59 -17.88 -1.01
C ARG A 87 -0.51 -18.53 -2.39
N ARG A 88 0.51 -18.16 -3.15
CA ARG A 88 0.87 -18.79 -4.42
C ARG A 88 1.33 -20.23 -4.21
N ARG A 89 0.85 -21.15 -5.04
CA ARG A 89 1.34 -22.52 -5.18
C ARG A 89 1.51 -22.84 -6.66
N SER A 90 2.62 -23.48 -7.00
CA SER A 90 2.84 -24.02 -8.34
C SER A 90 2.46 -25.50 -8.31
N HIS A 91 1.55 -25.88 -9.20
CA HIS A 91 1.16 -27.27 -9.42
C HIS A 91 1.79 -27.73 -10.72
N SER A 92 2.63 -28.76 -10.64
CA SER A 92 3.25 -29.40 -11.82
C SER A 92 2.80 -30.85 -11.92
N SER A 93 2.33 -31.23 -13.09
CA SER A 93 2.11 -32.61 -13.51
C SER A 93 3.05 -32.94 -14.67
N THR A 94 3.09 -34.22 -15.09
CA THR A 94 3.93 -34.68 -16.20
C THR A 94 3.71 -33.92 -17.51
N TYR A 95 2.51 -33.36 -17.71
CA TYR A 95 2.12 -32.72 -18.98
C TYR A 95 1.76 -31.23 -18.84
N THR A 96 1.44 -30.77 -17.63
CA THR A 96 0.96 -29.40 -17.41
C THR A 96 1.47 -28.84 -16.09
N SER A 97 1.88 -27.57 -16.10
CA SER A 97 2.14 -26.81 -14.89
C SER A 97 1.28 -25.56 -14.88
N TYR A 98 0.63 -25.28 -13.74
CA TYR A 98 -0.13 -24.05 -13.55
C TYR A 98 0.14 -23.46 -12.17
N VAL A 99 -0.13 -22.16 -12.06
CA VAL A 99 -0.01 -21.42 -10.81
C VAL A 99 -1.40 -21.19 -10.25
N ALA A 100 -1.56 -21.47 -8.97
CA ALA A 100 -2.80 -21.22 -8.25
C ALA A 100 -2.54 -20.42 -6.98
N TRP A 101 -3.52 -19.63 -6.59
CA TRP A 101 -3.57 -18.86 -5.36
C TRP A 101 -4.58 -19.51 -4.43
N VAL A 102 -4.18 -19.81 -3.20
CA VAL A 102 -5.05 -20.47 -2.20
C VAL A 102 -5.08 -19.66 -0.92
N CYS A 103 -6.26 -19.45 -0.34
CA CYS A 103 -6.43 -18.76 0.93
C CYS A 103 -5.58 -19.42 2.04
N ASN A 104 -4.82 -18.63 2.81
CA ASN A 104 -3.99 -19.15 3.91
C ASN A 104 -4.81 -19.89 4.97
N THR A 105 -5.95 -19.35 5.39
CA THR A 105 -6.84 -20.03 6.35
C THR A 105 -7.32 -21.38 5.83
N HIS A 106 -7.78 -21.43 4.58
CA HIS A 106 -8.21 -22.68 3.92
C HIS A 106 -7.06 -23.70 3.82
N LEU A 107 -5.83 -23.23 3.55
CA LEU A 107 -4.65 -24.08 3.48
C LEU A 107 -4.28 -24.70 4.82
N VAL A 108 -4.55 -24.01 5.93
CA VAL A 108 -4.30 -24.51 7.29
C VAL A 108 -5.42 -25.45 7.71
N ASP A 109 -6.67 -25.05 7.46
CA ASP A 109 -7.86 -25.79 7.87
C ASP A 109 -9.03 -25.47 6.94
N THR A 110 -9.44 -26.46 6.14
CA THR A 110 -10.53 -26.33 5.17
C THR A 110 -11.90 -26.11 5.82
N SER A 111 -12.05 -26.40 7.13
CA SER A 111 -13.30 -26.16 7.86
C SER A 111 -13.49 -24.70 8.26
N LYS A 112 -12.39 -23.92 8.36
CA LYS A 112 -12.40 -22.51 8.78
C LYS A 112 -12.65 -21.53 7.64
N CYS A 113 -12.38 -21.96 6.41
CA CYS A 113 -12.62 -21.17 5.22
C CYS A 113 -12.88 -22.13 4.05
N SER A 114 -14.03 -21.97 3.41
CA SER A 114 -14.46 -22.78 2.26
C SER A 114 -13.95 -22.24 0.92
N MET A 115 -13.32 -21.07 0.93
CA MET A 115 -12.76 -20.42 -0.26
C MET A 115 -11.80 -21.31 -1.03
N LEU A 116 -12.13 -21.55 -2.30
CA LEU A 116 -11.36 -22.39 -3.21
C LEU A 116 -10.19 -21.61 -3.83
N TYR A 117 -9.25 -22.35 -4.43
CA TYR A 117 -8.13 -21.76 -5.14
C TYR A 117 -8.57 -21.02 -6.42
N LEU A 118 -7.83 -19.99 -6.77
CA LEU A 118 -7.93 -19.24 -8.03
C LEU A 118 -6.72 -19.55 -8.91
N ARG A 119 -6.88 -19.64 -10.23
CA ARG A 119 -5.72 -19.74 -11.12
C ARG A 119 -5.14 -18.36 -11.39
N ASP A 120 -3.82 -18.32 -11.50
CA ASP A 120 -3.09 -17.08 -11.80
C ASP A 120 -3.52 -16.48 -13.15
N ASP A 121 -3.70 -17.33 -14.16
CA ASP A 121 -4.13 -16.92 -15.50
C ASP A 121 -5.55 -16.34 -15.51
N ASP A 122 -6.46 -16.90 -14.71
CA ASP A 122 -7.85 -16.42 -14.62
C ASP A 122 -7.88 -15.00 -14.02
N ILE A 123 -7.09 -14.74 -12.97
CA ILE A 123 -6.95 -13.41 -12.36
C ILE A 123 -6.37 -12.41 -13.38
N LYS A 124 -5.34 -12.81 -14.11
CA LYS A 124 -4.69 -12.00 -15.14
C LYS A 124 -5.64 -11.64 -16.29
N MET A 125 -6.43 -12.60 -16.77
CA MET A 125 -7.44 -12.39 -17.80
C MET A 125 -8.56 -11.46 -17.32
N ALA A 126 -9.02 -11.62 -16.07
CA ALA A 126 -10.02 -10.74 -15.48
C ALA A 126 -9.49 -9.31 -15.32
N PHE A 127 -8.23 -9.13 -14.93
CA PHE A 127 -7.59 -7.80 -14.88
C PHE A 127 -7.58 -7.14 -16.27
N ALA A 128 -7.12 -7.85 -17.30
CA ALA A 128 -7.10 -7.31 -18.65
C ALA A 128 -8.52 -6.97 -19.15
N THR A 129 -9.51 -7.81 -18.81
CA THR A 129 -10.92 -7.57 -19.12
C THR A 129 -11.45 -6.31 -18.45
N MET A 130 -11.17 -6.10 -17.16
CA MET A 130 -11.55 -4.89 -16.43
C MET A 130 -10.94 -3.64 -17.08
N ILE A 131 -9.64 -3.64 -17.34
CA ILE A 131 -8.95 -2.50 -17.96
C ILE A 131 -9.53 -2.21 -19.35
N ASN A 132 -9.79 -3.23 -20.16
CA ASN A 132 -10.39 -3.05 -21.49
C ASN A 132 -11.82 -2.48 -21.43
N LYS A 133 -12.62 -2.93 -20.47
CA LYS A 133 -13.94 -2.34 -20.21
C LYS A 133 -13.79 -0.86 -19.84
N LEU A 134 -12.87 -0.52 -18.95
CA LEU A 134 -12.60 0.85 -18.54
C LEU A 134 -12.12 1.73 -19.69
N ILE A 135 -11.20 1.25 -20.53
CA ILE A 135 -10.78 1.96 -21.75
C ILE A 135 -11.99 2.30 -22.62
N TYR A 136 -12.94 1.36 -22.78
CA TYR A 136 -14.14 1.60 -23.57
C TYR A 136 -15.16 2.54 -22.90
N CYS A 137 -15.38 2.41 -21.58
CA CYS A 137 -16.45 3.11 -20.86
C CYS A 137 -15.98 4.26 -19.95
N HIS A 138 -14.71 4.69 -20.00
CA HIS A 138 -14.15 5.71 -19.10
C HIS A 138 -14.97 7.00 -19.05
N LYS A 139 -15.52 7.45 -20.18
CA LYS A 139 -16.37 8.66 -20.23
C LYS A 139 -17.68 8.52 -19.46
N LEU A 140 -18.19 7.30 -19.30
CA LEU A 140 -19.44 7.01 -18.61
C LEU A 140 -19.23 6.71 -17.13
N VAL A 141 -18.06 6.18 -16.76
CA VAL A 141 -17.77 5.76 -15.38
C VAL A 141 -16.84 6.74 -14.68
N LEU A 142 -15.66 7.01 -15.25
CA LEU A 142 -14.61 7.80 -14.59
C LEU A 142 -14.90 9.30 -14.60
N LYS A 143 -15.48 9.83 -15.68
CA LYS A 143 -15.81 11.27 -15.77
C LYS A 143 -16.80 11.72 -14.69
N PRO A 144 -18.00 11.12 -14.54
CA PRO A 144 -18.93 11.52 -13.49
C PRO A 144 -18.38 11.22 -12.09
N TYR A 145 -17.57 10.16 -11.95
CA TYR A 145 -16.89 9.86 -10.70
C TYR A 145 -15.90 10.98 -10.31
N LEU A 146 -15.06 11.42 -11.23
CA LEU A 146 -14.11 12.52 -11.02
C LEU A 146 -14.83 13.82 -10.65
N GLU A 147 -15.90 14.17 -11.38
CA GLU A 147 -16.73 15.34 -11.07
C GLU A 147 -17.32 15.24 -9.66
N SER A 148 -17.80 14.07 -9.24
CA SER A 148 -18.34 13.87 -7.89
C SER A 148 -17.28 14.01 -6.80
N LEU A 149 -16.04 13.53 -7.04
CA LEU A 149 -14.94 13.69 -6.11
C LEU A 149 -14.54 15.17 -5.98
N GLN A 150 -14.49 15.90 -7.09
CA GLN A 150 -14.15 17.32 -7.08
C GLN A 150 -15.21 18.16 -6.36
N VAL A 151 -16.51 17.89 -6.56
CA VAL A 151 -17.60 18.61 -5.87
C VAL A 151 -17.59 18.37 -4.35
N ASN A 152 -17.24 17.17 -3.90
CA ASN A 152 -17.11 16.87 -2.47
C ASN A 152 -15.87 17.51 -1.82
N THR A 153 -14.89 17.96 -2.60
CA THR A 153 -13.59 18.39 -2.09
C THR A 153 -13.56 19.86 -1.65
N SER A 154 -14.50 20.73 -2.06
CA SER A 154 -14.07 22.11 -2.31
C SER A 154 -14.97 23.28 -1.92
N ASP A 155 -15.79 23.25 -0.86
CA ASP A 155 -16.15 24.52 -0.18
C ASP A 155 -16.71 24.30 1.24
N GLU A 156 -17.68 23.40 1.42
CA GLU A 156 -18.36 23.24 2.72
C GLU A 156 -17.42 22.71 3.81
N THR A 157 -16.58 21.73 3.49
CA THR A 157 -15.57 21.19 4.42
C THR A 157 -14.53 22.24 4.78
N LEU A 158 -14.08 23.04 3.81
CA LEU A 158 -13.12 24.12 4.03
C LEU A 158 -13.73 25.20 4.93
N LEU A 159 -14.98 25.61 4.67
CA LEU A 159 -15.74 26.54 5.51
C LEU A 159 -15.94 25.99 6.92
N ARG A 160 -16.17 24.67 7.05
CA ARG A 160 -16.30 24.03 8.37
C ARG A 160 -14.98 24.03 9.14
N ILE A 161 -13.86 23.76 8.47
CA ILE A 161 -12.52 23.85 9.08
C ILE A 161 -12.26 25.29 9.53
N GLN A 162 -12.47 26.29 8.66
CA GLN A 162 -12.31 27.71 9.01
C GLN A 162 -13.19 28.11 10.20
N HIS A 163 -14.43 27.61 10.25
CA HIS A 163 -15.32 27.86 11.38
C HIS A 163 -14.80 27.24 12.68
N LEU A 164 -14.29 26.00 12.65
CA LEU A 164 -13.70 25.33 13.82
C LEU A 164 -12.42 26.04 14.28
N GLU A 165 -11.60 26.54 13.34
CA GLU A 165 -10.41 27.36 13.64
C GLU A 165 -10.82 28.67 14.35
N THR A 166 -11.90 29.31 13.89
CA THR A 166 -12.45 30.51 14.55
C THR A 166 -12.93 30.20 15.99
N LEU A 167 -13.58 29.06 16.20
CA LEU A 167 -14.00 28.62 17.54
C LEU A 167 -12.82 28.32 18.45
N LEU A 168 -11.71 27.78 17.92
CA LEU A 168 -10.47 27.59 18.66
C LEU A 168 -9.86 28.91 19.11
N GLU A 169 -9.86 29.92 18.25
CA GLU A 169 -9.39 31.27 18.59
C GLU A 169 -10.25 31.90 19.70
N GLN A 170 -11.57 31.81 19.59
CA GLN A 170 -12.50 32.27 20.62
C GLN A 170 -12.32 31.54 21.95
N ASN A 171 -12.09 30.22 21.93
CA ASN A 171 -11.81 29.44 23.13
C ASN A 171 -10.49 29.89 23.80
N ALA A 172 -9.46 30.18 23.00
CA ALA A 172 -8.20 30.72 23.50
C ALA A 172 -8.37 32.09 24.17
N GLU A 173 -9.15 33.00 23.58
CA GLU A 173 -9.49 34.31 24.17
C GLU A 173 -10.29 34.17 25.48
N GLN A 174 -11.27 33.27 25.54
CA GLN A 174 -12.03 32.97 26.75
C GLN A 174 -11.12 32.47 27.86
N ARG A 175 -10.18 31.59 27.52
CA ARG A 175 -9.21 31.04 28.47
C ARG A 175 -8.25 32.13 28.98
N GLU A 176 -7.77 33.03 28.12
CA GLU A 176 -6.95 34.16 28.54
C GLU A 176 -7.71 35.08 29.50
N THR A 177 -8.99 35.35 29.21
CA THR A 177 -9.87 36.15 30.08
C THR A 177 -10.07 35.46 31.43
N LEU A 178 -10.27 34.15 31.44
CA LEU A 178 -10.39 33.34 32.66
C LEU A 178 -9.12 33.43 33.52
N TYR A 179 -7.93 33.35 32.90
CA TYR A 179 -6.65 33.55 33.59
C TYR A 179 -6.52 34.96 34.18
N LYS A 180 -6.96 36.00 33.47
CA LYS A 180 -6.95 37.39 33.97
C LYS A 180 -7.85 37.55 35.20
N LEU A 181 -9.06 37.00 35.16
CA LEU A 181 -10.02 37.04 36.28
C LEU A 181 -9.48 36.33 37.53
N MET A 182 -8.82 35.18 37.34
CA MET A 182 -8.15 34.45 38.41
C MET A 182 -6.99 35.27 39.01
N GLY A 183 -6.14 35.85 38.16
CA GLY A 183 -5.02 36.68 38.60
C GLY A 183 -5.44 37.95 39.36
N GLN A 184 -6.64 38.47 39.07
CA GLN A 184 -7.24 39.61 39.77
C GLN A 184 -8.01 39.20 41.05
N GLY A 185 -8.20 37.91 41.29
CA GLY A 185 -8.93 37.38 42.46
C GLY A 185 -10.45 37.50 42.39
N TYR A 186 -11.03 37.71 41.20
CA TYR A 186 -12.48 37.81 41.01
C TYR A 186 -13.19 36.45 41.00
N ILE A 187 -12.45 35.36 40.84
CA ILE A 187 -12.95 33.97 40.81
C ILE A 187 -12.11 33.08 41.73
N ASP A 188 -12.73 32.04 42.29
CA ASP A 188 -12.03 31.07 43.12
C ASP A 188 -11.40 29.92 42.30
N GLN A 189 -10.48 29.19 42.93
CA GLN A 189 -9.72 28.11 42.29
C GLN A 189 -10.61 26.98 41.76
N ILE A 190 -11.73 26.67 42.43
CA ILE A 190 -12.61 25.56 42.04
C ILE A 190 -13.34 25.95 40.76
N LEU A 191 -13.93 27.14 40.72
CA LEU A 191 -14.60 27.68 39.54
C LEU A 191 -13.63 27.82 38.35
N PHE A 192 -12.43 28.36 38.60
CA PHE A 192 -11.38 28.46 37.57
C PHE A 192 -11.03 27.09 36.98
N THR A 193 -10.81 26.08 37.84
CA THR A 193 -10.42 24.73 37.40
C THR A 193 -11.53 24.08 36.58
N GLN A 194 -12.79 24.27 36.99
CA GLN A 194 -13.95 23.74 36.27
C GLN A 194 -14.07 24.34 34.87
N GLU A 195 -14.09 25.68 34.77
CA GLU A 195 -14.23 26.38 33.49
C GLU A 195 -13.03 26.12 32.56
N ASN A 196 -11.80 26.12 33.10
CA ASN A 196 -10.61 25.83 32.31
C ASN A 196 -10.61 24.40 31.76
N ASN A 197 -11.09 23.41 32.53
CA ASN A 197 -11.23 22.05 32.03
C ASN A 197 -12.31 21.93 30.94
N ALA A 198 -13.41 22.67 31.06
CA ALA A 198 -14.44 22.71 30.02
C ALA A 198 -13.89 23.29 28.71
N LEU A 199 -13.15 24.41 28.78
CA LEU A 199 -12.49 25.01 27.62
C LEU A 199 -11.45 24.07 26.99
N LEU A 200 -10.64 23.38 27.79
CA LEU A 200 -9.69 22.37 27.31
C LEU A 200 -10.38 21.19 26.61
N THR A 201 -11.54 20.76 27.12
CA THR A 201 -12.31 19.67 26.50
C THR A 201 -12.80 20.11 25.12
N GLN A 202 -13.36 21.32 25.00
CA GLN A 202 -13.78 21.90 23.72
C GLN A 202 -12.61 22.07 22.74
N GLU A 203 -11.44 22.52 23.21
CA GLU A 203 -10.22 22.63 22.38
C GLU A 203 -9.85 21.28 21.77
N ASN A 204 -9.88 20.21 22.56
CA ASN A 204 -9.57 18.87 22.10
C ASN A 204 -10.62 18.35 21.10
N GLU A 205 -11.90 18.60 21.34
CA GLU A 205 -12.99 18.24 20.41
C GLU A 205 -12.82 18.94 19.06
N PHE A 206 -12.63 20.26 19.05
CA PHE A 206 -12.45 21.02 17.81
C PHE A 206 -11.20 20.56 17.03
N ARG A 207 -10.07 20.31 17.71
CA ARG A 207 -8.87 19.78 17.05
C ARG A 207 -9.10 18.40 16.45
N SER A 208 -9.74 17.50 17.18
CA SER A 208 -10.07 16.16 16.69
C SER A 208 -10.96 16.21 15.44
N ASP A 209 -11.93 17.12 15.43
CA ASP A 209 -12.82 17.33 14.28
C ASP A 209 -12.06 17.88 13.06
N ILE A 210 -11.20 18.89 13.25
CA ILE A 210 -10.35 19.43 12.18
C ILE A 210 -9.46 18.33 11.58
N GLU A 211 -8.82 17.52 12.43
CA GLU A 211 -7.99 16.41 11.96
C GLU A 211 -8.80 15.37 11.17
N ALA A 212 -10.01 15.04 11.62
CA ALA A 212 -10.89 14.10 10.92
C ALA A 212 -11.29 14.64 9.53
N LEU A 213 -11.63 15.92 9.44
CA LEU A 213 -11.98 16.59 8.18
C LEU A 213 -10.76 16.63 7.24
N ASN A 214 -9.58 16.99 7.74
CA ASN A 214 -8.34 16.99 6.95
C ASN A 214 -7.95 15.60 6.43
N ARG A 215 -8.14 14.55 7.24
CA ARG A 215 -7.94 13.16 6.80
C ARG A 215 -8.89 12.79 5.66
N SER A 216 -10.16 13.20 5.76
CA SER A 216 -11.13 12.98 4.68
C SER A 216 -10.73 13.71 3.40
N MET A 217 -10.37 15.00 3.48
CA MET A 217 -9.94 15.81 2.33
C MET A 217 -8.68 15.25 1.65
N THR A 218 -7.72 14.77 2.43
CA THR A 218 -6.50 14.14 1.89
C THR A 218 -6.88 12.87 1.12
N GLY A 219 -7.78 12.05 1.69
CA GLY A 219 -8.32 10.86 1.02
C GLY A 219 -8.95 11.20 -0.33
N ASP A 220 -9.79 12.23 -0.39
CA ASP A 220 -10.46 12.61 -1.64
C ASP A 220 -9.50 13.22 -2.66
N THR A 221 -8.50 13.99 -2.22
CA THR A 221 -7.43 14.50 -3.10
C THR A 221 -6.63 13.36 -3.74
N THR A 222 -6.27 12.33 -2.97
CA THR A 222 -5.56 11.17 -3.52
C THR A 222 -6.42 10.41 -4.52
N LYS A 223 -7.72 10.22 -4.26
CA LYS A 223 -8.63 9.58 -5.21
C LYS A 223 -8.81 10.39 -6.48
N VAL A 224 -8.87 11.73 -6.40
CA VAL A 224 -8.92 12.61 -7.58
C VAL A 224 -7.69 12.37 -8.45
N TYR A 225 -6.49 12.45 -7.85
CA TYR A 225 -5.23 12.22 -8.55
C TYR A 225 -5.18 10.83 -9.23
N GLU A 226 -5.54 9.77 -8.52
CA GLU A 226 -5.53 8.42 -9.08
C GLU A 226 -6.60 8.22 -10.17
N THR A 227 -7.76 8.88 -10.03
CA THR A 227 -8.81 8.87 -11.05
C THR A 227 -8.36 9.58 -12.32
N GLU A 228 -7.69 10.73 -12.20
CA GLU A 228 -7.13 11.46 -13.35
C GLU A 228 -6.09 10.64 -14.10
N ARG A 229 -5.20 9.94 -13.38
CA ARG A 229 -4.21 9.03 -13.98
C ARG A 229 -4.87 7.89 -14.73
N LEU A 230 -5.86 7.25 -14.11
CA LEU A 230 -6.61 6.15 -14.74
C LEU A 230 -7.38 6.64 -15.96
N MET A 231 -7.97 7.84 -15.90
CA MET A 231 -8.70 8.45 -17.01
C MET A 231 -7.78 8.78 -18.17
N HIS A 232 -6.64 9.42 -17.91
CA HIS A 232 -5.62 9.73 -18.93
C HIS A 232 -5.08 8.48 -19.62
N TYR A 233 -4.83 7.43 -18.84
CA TYR A 233 -4.46 6.12 -19.39
C TYR A 233 -5.57 5.56 -20.29
N CYS A 234 -6.83 5.57 -19.84
CA CYS A 234 -7.95 5.04 -20.61
C CYS A 234 -8.21 5.82 -21.92
N GLU A 235 -7.98 7.14 -21.94
CA GLU A 235 -8.17 7.96 -23.15
C GLU A 235 -7.16 7.65 -24.27
N ARG A 236 -5.94 7.27 -23.88
CA ARG A 236 -4.83 6.99 -24.81
C ARG A 236 -4.58 5.50 -24.99
N GLY A 237 -5.16 4.69 -24.12
CA GLY A 237 -4.91 3.27 -23.99
C GLY A 237 -5.38 2.50 -25.22
N LYS A 238 -4.53 1.58 -25.68
CA LYS A 238 -4.94 0.52 -26.60
C LYS A 238 -5.46 -0.66 -25.79
N LEU A 239 -6.28 -1.49 -26.43
CA LEU A 239 -6.74 -2.74 -25.82
C LEU A 239 -5.54 -3.55 -25.31
N LEU A 240 -5.62 -3.91 -24.04
CA LEU A 240 -4.64 -4.71 -23.34
C LEU A 240 -4.87 -6.18 -23.73
N LEU A 241 -3.93 -6.74 -24.49
CA LEU A 241 -3.99 -8.14 -24.96
C LEU A 241 -3.46 -9.13 -23.92
N GLU A 242 -2.51 -8.68 -23.09
CA GLU A 242 -1.85 -9.50 -22.07
C GLU A 242 -1.74 -8.74 -20.76
N TYR A 243 -1.63 -9.48 -19.66
CA TYR A 243 -1.43 -8.90 -18.34
C TYR A 243 -0.15 -8.07 -18.26
N SER A 244 -0.24 -6.91 -17.62
CA SER A 244 0.91 -6.06 -17.28
C SER A 244 0.98 -5.89 -15.77
N GLU A 245 2.09 -6.32 -15.18
CA GLU A 245 2.42 -6.15 -13.77
C GLU A 245 2.51 -4.65 -13.41
N ASP A 246 3.17 -3.86 -14.25
CA ASP A 246 3.29 -2.41 -14.05
C ASP A 246 1.93 -1.73 -13.95
N LEU A 247 0.99 -2.06 -14.85
CA LEU A 247 -0.36 -1.49 -14.83
C LEU A 247 -1.18 -1.96 -13.63
N PHE A 248 -0.95 -3.19 -13.17
CA PHE A 248 -1.60 -3.71 -11.97
C PHE A 248 -1.13 -2.93 -10.75
N GLU A 249 0.18 -2.78 -10.54
CA GLU A 249 0.71 -2.00 -9.42
C GLU A 249 0.31 -0.53 -9.49
N LEU A 250 0.20 0.01 -10.71
CA LEU A 250 -0.16 1.40 -10.98
C LEU A 250 -1.59 1.74 -10.57
N PHE A 251 -2.54 0.85 -10.81
CA PHE A 251 -3.98 1.16 -10.66
C PHE A 251 -4.70 0.34 -9.59
N VAL A 252 -4.21 -0.84 -9.25
CA VAL A 252 -4.88 -1.76 -8.33
C VAL A 252 -4.23 -1.70 -6.96
N ASP A 253 -5.03 -1.43 -5.94
CA ASP A 253 -4.60 -1.55 -4.56
C ASP A 253 -4.58 -3.02 -4.14
N HIS A 254 -5.71 -3.72 -4.24
CA HIS A 254 -5.81 -5.13 -3.91
C HIS A 254 -6.99 -5.81 -4.63
N ILE A 255 -7.09 -7.13 -4.48
CA ILE A 255 -8.14 -7.98 -5.05
C ILE A 255 -8.95 -8.57 -3.90
N GLU A 256 -10.26 -8.39 -3.93
CA GLU A 256 -11.21 -9.05 -3.04
C GLU A 256 -11.78 -10.30 -3.70
N VAL A 257 -11.69 -11.46 -3.06
CA VAL A 257 -12.26 -12.70 -3.58
C VAL A 257 -13.62 -12.96 -2.95
N TYR A 258 -14.68 -12.86 -3.76
CA TYR A 258 -16.05 -13.15 -3.30
C TYR A 258 -16.39 -14.62 -3.44
N SER A 259 -15.93 -15.25 -4.52
CA SER A 259 -16.10 -16.68 -4.78
C SER A 259 -15.05 -17.18 -5.78
N ARG A 260 -15.07 -18.48 -6.07
CA ARG A 260 -14.21 -19.08 -7.10
C ARG A 260 -14.41 -18.48 -8.50
N GLN A 261 -15.57 -17.87 -8.77
CA GLN A 261 -15.94 -17.36 -10.09
C GLN A 261 -16.07 -15.83 -10.12
N SER A 262 -15.75 -15.15 -9.02
CA SER A 262 -16.01 -13.72 -8.88
C SER A 262 -14.97 -13.06 -7.97
N ILE A 263 -14.26 -12.09 -8.53
CA ILE A 263 -13.28 -11.27 -7.83
C ILE A 263 -13.58 -9.79 -8.04
N GLY A 264 -13.20 -8.95 -7.09
CA GLY A 264 -13.26 -7.50 -7.17
C GLY A 264 -11.86 -6.92 -7.22
N PHE A 265 -11.56 -6.08 -8.20
CA PHE A 265 -10.35 -5.27 -8.20
C PHE A 265 -10.66 -3.95 -7.51
N VAL A 266 -10.04 -3.72 -6.36
CA VAL A 266 -10.10 -2.44 -5.65
C VAL A 266 -8.96 -1.57 -6.19
N LEU A 267 -9.32 -0.45 -6.80
CA LEU A 267 -8.36 0.47 -7.41
C LEU A 267 -7.87 1.50 -6.38
N HIS A 268 -6.69 2.07 -6.61
CA HIS A 268 -6.16 3.18 -5.78
C HIS A 268 -7.07 4.41 -5.78
N CYS A 269 -7.88 4.59 -6.83
CA CYS A 269 -8.90 5.64 -6.87
C CYS A 269 -10.12 5.35 -6.00
N GLY A 270 -10.22 4.18 -5.36
CA GLY A 270 -11.31 3.80 -4.45
C GLY A 270 -12.51 3.14 -5.13
N LEU A 271 -12.48 2.95 -6.45
CA LEU A 271 -13.49 2.16 -7.17
C LEU A 271 -13.20 0.67 -7.08
N THR A 272 -14.26 -0.14 -6.96
CA THR A 272 -14.17 -1.59 -6.99
C THR A 272 -14.91 -2.15 -8.19
N PHE A 273 -14.19 -2.84 -9.09
CA PHE A 273 -14.77 -3.48 -10.27
C PHE A 273 -14.83 -4.99 -10.09
N LYS A 274 -16.05 -5.54 -10.14
CA LYS A 274 -16.28 -6.98 -10.03
C LYS A 274 -16.16 -7.65 -11.40
N GLU A 275 -15.33 -8.68 -11.47
CA GLU A 275 -15.10 -9.49 -12.66
C GLU A 275 -15.38 -10.96 -12.39
N ARG A 276 -15.88 -11.64 -13.43
CA ARG A 276 -16.05 -13.09 -13.41
C ARG A 276 -14.77 -13.76 -13.90
N ILE A 277 -14.40 -14.85 -13.25
CA ILE A 277 -13.26 -15.71 -13.57
C ILE A 277 -13.70 -17.15 -13.78
#